data_AF-A0A8J7P573-F1
#
_entry.id   AF-A0A8J7P573-F1
#
_cell.length_a   1.000
_cell.length_b   1.000
_cell.length_c   1.000
_cell.angle_alpha   90.00
_cell.angle_beta   90.00
_cell.angle_gamma   90.00
#
_symmetry.space_group_name_H-M   'P 1'
#
loop_
_entity.id
_entity.type
_entity.pdbx_description
1 polymer ?
#
loop_
_entity_poly.entity_id
_entity_poly.type
_entity_poly.pdbx_seq_one_letter_code
_entity_poly.pdbx_strand_id
1 'polypeptide(L)'
;MTEAFYDQRWVLPNFLCSLSAFIFFSTIYISTLFLTAVSVDRYLGVAYPFTYKKKRHPLYVIMVCIFFWIFSSAHCSIVYITEHFRPENVSDNYSLCYDDFTEEQLAILLPVRIELCVVLFFIPLIISAFCYLNFIHILNTLPNINHKKKHRAIGLALGTLLVFILCFLPYNITHIVGYIHRKSPKWRRLVLLLSTFNACLDPIIFYFSSSAFQETFKKFFFIQQLRRK
;
A
#
# COMPACT_ATOMS: atom_id res chain seq x y z
N MET A 1 -1.53 -18.05 -2.03
CA MET A 1 -0.96 -18.75 -0.86
C MET A 1 -0.93 -20.28 -1.03
N THR A 2 -1.03 -20.81 -2.25
CA THR A 2 -0.84 -22.25 -2.58
C THR A 2 0.63 -22.61 -2.77
N GLU A 3 1.48 -21.65 -3.17
CA GLU A 3 2.92 -21.84 -3.41
C GLU A 3 3.74 -22.18 -2.15
N ALA A 4 3.35 -21.66 -0.98
CA ALA A 4 4.05 -21.94 0.28
C ALA A 4 3.89 -23.39 0.75
N PHE A 5 2.89 -24.11 0.23
CA PHE A 5 2.61 -25.50 0.55
C PHE A 5 3.29 -26.49 -0.41
N TYR A 6 3.80 -26.01 -1.55
CA TYR A 6 4.35 -26.82 -2.65
C TYR A 6 5.74 -26.34 -3.08
N ASP A 7 6.70 -26.14 -2.17
CA ASP A 7 8.09 -25.76 -2.51
C ASP A 7 8.21 -24.58 -3.52
N GLN A 8 7.33 -23.58 -3.41
CA GLN A 8 7.23 -22.43 -4.31
C GLN A 8 6.83 -22.74 -5.77
N ARG A 9 6.18 -23.89 -5.99
CA ARG A 9 5.70 -24.31 -7.31
C ARG A 9 4.27 -23.82 -7.55
N TRP A 10 4.04 -23.24 -8.72
CA TRP A 10 2.69 -22.89 -9.17
C TRP A 10 2.03 -24.11 -9.83
N VAL A 11 0.97 -24.63 -9.20
CA VAL A 11 0.24 -25.83 -9.67
C VAL A 11 -1.09 -25.51 -10.33
N LEU A 12 -1.45 -24.23 -10.42
CA LEU A 12 -2.70 -23.75 -11.02
C LEU A 12 -2.47 -23.33 -12.49
N PRO A 13 -3.53 -23.12 -13.28
CA PRO A 13 -3.41 -22.54 -14.62
C PRO A 13 -2.58 -21.25 -14.67
N ASN A 14 -1.83 -21.05 -15.76
CA ASN A 14 -0.96 -19.88 -15.97
C ASN A 14 -1.72 -18.54 -15.85
N PHE A 15 -2.96 -18.48 -16.34
CA PHE A 15 -3.82 -17.29 -16.21
C PHE A 15 -4.02 -16.87 -14.74
N LEU A 16 -4.15 -17.84 -13.83
CA LEU A 16 -4.32 -17.55 -12.40
C LEU A 16 -3.04 -17.00 -11.77
N CYS A 17 -1.85 -17.38 -12.27
CA CYS A 17 -0.58 -16.81 -11.80
C CYS A 17 -0.53 -15.31 -12.13
N SER A 18 -0.70 -14.96 -13.41
CA SER A 18 -0.70 -13.57 -13.87
C SER A 18 -1.78 -12.75 -13.17
N LEU A 19 -2.99 -13.31 -13.02
CA LEU A 19 -4.09 -12.64 -12.33
C LEU A 19 -3.78 -12.39 -10.84
N SER A 20 -3.17 -13.37 -10.16
CA SER A 20 -2.81 -13.23 -8.75
C SER A 20 -1.76 -12.14 -8.54
N ALA A 21 -0.74 -12.09 -9.41
CA ALA A 21 0.27 -11.03 -9.44
C ALA A 21 -0.38 -9.66 -9.68
N PHE A 22 -1.28 -9.56 -10.66
CA PHE A 22 -2.01 -8.33 -10.96
C PHE A 22 -2.82 -7.81 -9.77
N ILE A 23 -3.61 -8.67 -9.13
CA ILE A 23 -4.41 -8.30 -7.95
C ILE A 23 -3.49 -7.85 -6.82
N PHE A 24 -2.39 -8.57 -6.60
CA PHE A 24 -1.46 -8.27 -5.51
C PHE A 24 -0.78 -6.90 -5.68
N PHE A 25 -0.20 -6.63 -6.84
CA PHE A 25 0.46 -5.34 -7.10
C PHE A 25 -0.54 -4.19 -7.12
N SER A 26 -1.70 -4.38 -7.73
CA SER A 26 -2.76 -3.37 -7.71
C SER A 26 -3.17 -3.04 -6.28
N THR A 27 -3.34 -4.06 -5.42
CA THR A 27 -3.70 -3.84 -4.01
C THR A 27 -2.65 -3.01 -3.27
N ILE A 28 -1.35 -3.29 -3.45
CA ILE A 28 -0.26 -2.53 -2.80
C ILE A 28 -0.31 -1.05 -3.16
N TYR A 29 -0.39 -0.75 -4.45
CA TYR A 29 -0.35 0.63 -4.92
C TYR A 29 -1.66 1.37 -4.65
N ILE A 30 -2.81 0.70 -4.73
CA ILE A 30 -4.09 1.25 -4.28
C ILE A 30 -4.04 1.62 -2.80
N SER A 31 -3.55 0.73 -1.93
CA SER A 31 -3.38 1.03 -0.50
C SER A 31 -2.47 2.24 -0.29
N THR A 32 -1.36 2.34 -1.04
CA THR A 32 -0.45 3.49 -0.99
C THR A 32 -1.15 4.80 -1.36
N LEU A 33 -1.92 4.83 -2.45
CA LEU A 33 -2.67 6.00 -2.89
C LEU A 33 -3.76 6.39 -1.87
N PHE A 34 -4.46 5.42 -1.29
CA PHE A 34 -5.45 5.68 -0.25
C PHE A 34 -4.83 6.26 1.04
N LEU A 35 -3.73 5.71 1.52
CA LEU A 35 -3.00 6.26 2.67
C LEU A 35 -2.56 7.70 2.43
N THR A 36 -2.13 7.99 1.20
CA THR A 36 -1.77 9.34 0.77
C THR A 36 -2.99 10.26 0.79
N ALA A 37 -4.12 9.84 0.22
CA ALA A 37 -5.35 10.62 0.26
C ALA A 37 -5.84 10.88 1.69
N VAL A 38 -5.69 9.91 2.61
CA VAL A 38 -5.99 10.11 4.03
C VAL A 38 -5.08 11.19 4.63
N SER A 39 -3.78 11.17 4.34
CA SER A 39 -2.85 12.22 4.82
C SER A 39 -3.25 13.62 4.33
N VAL A 40 -3.64 13.72 3.05
CA VAL A 40 -4.09 14.97 2.42
C VAL A 40 -5.42 15.43 3.01
N ASP A 41 -6.41 14.55 3.20
CA ASP A 41 -7.70 14.88 3.84
C ASP A 41 -7.49 15.47 5.24
N ARG A 42 -6.56 14.88 6.01
CA ARG A 42 -6.24 15.35 7.37
C ARG A 42 -5.56 16.72 7.36
N TYR A 43 -4.59 16.91 6.46
CA TYR A 43 -3.93 18.19 6.30
C TYR A 43 -4.91 19.29 5.88
N LEU A 44 -5.68 19.09 4.80
CA LEU A 44 -6.65 20.06 4.31
C LEU A 44 -7.74 20.38 5.32
N GLY A 45 -8.17 19.39 6.12
CA GLY A 45 -9.15 19.57 7.18
C GLY A 45 -8.70 20.51 8.31
N VAL A 46 -7.38 20.64 8.54
CA VAL A 46 -6.82 21.55 9.56
C VAL A 46 -6.30 22.85 8.95
N ALA A 47 -5.71 22.81 7.76
CA ALA A 47 -5.21 23.99 7.07
C ALA A 47 -6.34 24.88 6.52
N TYR A 48 -7.45 24.29 6.07
CA TYR A 48 -8.56 25.02 5.42
C TYR A 48 -9.94 24.58 5.94
N PRO A 49 -10.23 24.69 7.25
CA PRO A 49 -11.38 24.04 7.88
C PRO A 49 -12.75 24.46 7.30
N PHE A 50 -12.93 25.74 6.94
CA PHE A 50 -14.21 26.24 6.40
C PHE A 50 -14.38 25.90 4.92
N THR A 51 -13.38 26.21 4.10
CA THR A 51 -13.41 25.96 2.65
C THR A 51 -13.44 24.47 2.34
N TYR A 52 -12.67 23.66 3.06
CA TYR A 52 -12.61 22.22 2.84
C TYR A 52 -13.92 21.54 3.21
N LYS A 53 -14.51 21.87 4.38
CA LYS A 53 -15.81 21.29 4.78
C LYS A 53 -16.92 21.61 3.80
N LYS A 54 -16.95 22.84 3.24
CA LYS A 54 -17.96 23.23 2.25
C LYS A 54 -17.79 22.51 0.91
N LYS A 55 -16.55 22.24 0.49
CA LYS A 55 -16.23 21.57 -0.79
C LYS A 55 -16.21 20.04 -0.69
N ARG A 56 -16.16 19.48 0.52
CA ARG A 56 -16.12 18.03 0.74
C ARG A 56 -17.48 17.41 0.42
N HIS A 57 -17.61 16.93 -0.81
CA HIS A 57 -18.79 16.20 -1.28
C HIS A 57 -18.48 14.69 -1.40
N PRO A 58 -19.39 13.78 -0.97
CA PRO A 58 -19.18 12.33 -1.08
C PRO A 58 -18.86 11.85 -2.50
N LEU A 59 -19.45 12.49 -3.52
CA LEU A 59 -19.15 12.15 -4.92
C LEU A 59 -17.67 12.35 -5.29
N TYR A 60 -17.02 13.41 -4.79
CA TYR A 60 -15.59 13.60 -5.06
C TYR A 60 -14.75 12.50 -4.44
N VAL A 61 -15.12 12.01 -3.25
CA VAL A 61 -14.43 10.88 -2.62
C VAL A 61 -14.58 9.62 -3.48
N ILE A 62 -15.79 9.33 -3.95
CA ILE A 62 -16.06 8.17 -4.83
C ILE A 62 -15.26 8.29 -6.13
N MET A 63 -15.25 9.47 -6.76
CA MET A 63 -14.48 9.72 -7.98
C MET A 63 -12.98 9.50 -7.78
N VAL A 64 -12.41 10.00 -6.67
CA VAL A 64 -10.99 9.78 -6.34
C VAL A 64 -10.69 8.30 -6.10
N CYS A 65 -11.58 7.58 -5.40
CA CYS A 65 -11.44 6.14 -5.21
C CYS A 65 -11.40 5.40 -6.56
N ILE A 66 -12.39 5.64 -7.43
CA ILE A 66 -12.47 5.01 -8.76
C ILE A 66 -11.23 5.35 -9.59
N PHE A 67 -10.78 6.60 -9.55
CA PHE A 67 -9.55 7.03 -10.22
C PHE A 67 -8.33 6.23 -9.74
N PHE A 68 -8.14 6.06 -8.43
CA PHE A 68 -7.02 5.26 -7.91
C PHE A 68 -7.08 3.80 -8.34
N TRP A 69 -8.27 3.20 -8.35
CA TRP A 69 -8.46 1.85 -8.86
C TRP A 69 -8.04 1.72 -10.32
N ILE A 70 -8.55 2.60 -11.19
CA ILE A 70 -8.24 2.59 -12.63
C ILE A 70 -6.74 2.88 -12.85
N PHE A 71 -6.22 3.93 -12.22
CA PHE A 71 -4.83 4.37 -12.39
C PHE A 71 -3.83 3.28 -11.97
N SER A 72 -4.01 2.70 -10.78
CA SER A 72 -3.15 1.62 -10.30
C SER A 72 -3.28 0.35 -11.16
N SER A 73 -4.49 0.00 -11.57
CA SER A 73 -4.74 -1.17 -12.41
C SER A 73 -4.12 -1.01 -13.80
N ALA A 74 -4.23 0.17 -14.41
CA ALA A 74 -3.63 0.48 -15.70
C ALA A 74 -2.10 0.32 -15.64
N HIS A 75 -1.47 0.88 -14.62
CA HIS A 75 -0.03 0.75 -14.38
C HIS A 75 0.42 -0.70 -14.13
N CYS A 76 -0.37 -1.49 -13.40
CA CYS A 76 -0.07 -2.90 -13.14
C CYS A 76 -0.39 -3.82 -14.32
N SER A 77 -1.18 -3.37 -15.30
CA SER A 77 -1.55 -4.17 -16.48
C SER A 77 -0.33 -4.51 -17.34
N ILE A 78 0.69 -3.66 -17.37
CA ILE A 78 1.93 -3.92 -18.11
C ILE A 78 2.66 -5.14 -17.53
N VAL A 79 2.72 -5.25 -16.20
CA VAL A 79 3.31 -6.42 -15.52
C VAL A 79 2.51 -7.68 -15.84
N TYR A 80 1.18 -7.59 -15.82
CA TYR A 80 0.29 -8.69 -16.19
C TYR A 80 0.52 -9.17 -17.64
N ILE A 81 0.56 -8.25 -18.60
CA ILE A 81 0.76 -8.56 -20.03
C ILE A 81 2.12 -9.23 -20.23
N THR A 82 3.19 -8.68 -19.64
CA THR A 82 4.54 -9.26 -19.78
C THR A 82 4.65 -10.68 -19.22
N GLU A 83 3.87 -10.99 -18.19
CA GLU A 83 3.84 -12.31 -17.56
C GLU A 83 2.95 -13.31 -18.32
N HIS A 84 1.81 -12.84 -18.83
CA HIS A 84 0.84 -13.67 -19.53
C HIS A 84 1.34 -14.14 -20.91
N PHE A 85 2.09 -13.30 -21.63
CA PHE A 85 2.65 -13.62 -22.95
C PHE A 85 4.04 -14.29 -22.89
N ARG A 86 4.39 -14.92 -21.76
CA ARG A 86 5.62 -15.70 -21.66
C ARG A 86 5.57 -16.87 -22.65
N PRO A 87 6.57 -17.03 -23.55
CA PRO A 87 6.57 -18.13 -24.51
C PRO A 87 6.63 -19.49 -23.79
N GLU A 88 5.75 -20.41 -24.17
CA GLU A 88 5.57 -21.76 -23.58
C GLU A 88 6.78 -22.70 -23.73
N ASN A 89 7.86 -22.26 -24.39
CA ASN A 89 9.03 -23.10 -24.70
C ASN A 89 9.94 -23.39 -23.49
N VAL A 90 9.58 -22.97 -22.28
CA VAL A 90 10.24 -23.42 -21.05
C VAL A 90 9.50 -24.63 -20.52
N SER A 91 9.84 -25.79 -21.08
CA SER A 91 9.44 -27.11 -20.62
C SER A 91 10.01 -27.38 -19.23
N ASP A 92 9.35 -26.89 -18.18
CA ASP A 92 9.49 -27.43 -16.83
C ASP A 92 8.12 -27.43 -16.15
N ASN A 93 7.65 -28.62 -15.83
CA ASN A 93 6.28 -28.94 -15.38
C ASN A 93 5.84 -28.25 -14.07
N TYR A 94 6.65 -27.36 -13.49
CA TYR A 94 6.38 -26.65 -12.23
C TYR A 94 7.14 -25.32 -12.20
N SER A 95 6.69 -24.31 -12.94
CA SER A 95 7.30 -22.98 -12.91
C SER A 95 6.98 -22.24 -11.60
N LEU A 96 7.95 -21.46 -11.12
CA LEU A 96 7.70 -20.48 -10.07
C LEU A 96 6.84 -19.35 -10.66
N CYS A 97 5.71 -19.05 -10.04
CA CYS A 97 4.92 -17.88 -10.40
C CYS A 97 5.73 -16.62 -10.06
N TYR A 98 5.88 -15.70 -11.00
CA TYR A 98 6.62 -14.46 -10.79
C TYR A 98 8.14 -14.59 -10.58
N ASP A 99 8.77 -15.65 -11.09
CA ASP A 99 10.22 -15.74 -11.20
C ASP A 99 10.64 -16.23 -12.60
N ASP A 100 11.80 -15.75 -13.04
CA ASP A 100 12.41 -16.01 -14.35
C ASP A 100 11.76 -15.27 -15.54
N PHE A 101 12.07 -13.97 -15.63
CA PHE A 101 11.82 -13.15 -16.82
C PHE A 101 13.00 -13.29 -17.80
N THR A 102 12.73 -13.37 -19.09
CA THR A 102 13.77 -13.34 -20.14
C THR A 102 14.45 -11.96 -20.19
N GLU A 103 15.65 -11.86 -20.77
CA GLU A 103 16.36 -10.59 -20.91
C GLU A 103 15.55 -9.53 -21.69
N GLU A 104 14.81 -9.95 -22.72
CA GLU A 104 13.92 -9.08 -23.50
C GLU A 104 12.73 -8.55 -22.67
N GLN A 105 12.12 -9.42 -21.86
CA GLN A 105 11.06 -9.02 -20.92
C GLN A 105 11.62 -8.06 -19.86
N LEU A 106 12.82 -8.33 -19.36
CA LEU A 106 13.47 -7.53 -18.33
C LEU A 106 13.84 -6.13 -18.84
N ALA A 107 14.17 -5.99 -20.13
CA ALA A 107 14.43 -4.70 -20.77
C ALA A 107 13.21 -3.75 -20.72
N ILE A 108 11.99 -4.28 -20.83
CA ILE A 108 10.74 -3.52 -20.73
C ILE A 108 10.31 -3.36 -19.26
N LEU A 109 10.44 -4.43 -18.49
CA LEU A 109 9.88 -4.52 -17.15
C LEU A 109 10.68 -3.74 -16.10
N LEU A 110 12.00 -3.61 -16.26
CA LEU A 110 12.84 -2.84 -15.33
C LEU A 110 12.50 -1.34 -15.35
N PRO A 111 12.46 -0.64 -16.50
CA PRO A 111 12.02 0.76 -16.55
C PRO A 111 10.62 0.97 -15.96
N VAL A 112 9.66 0.12 -16.32
CA VAL A 112 8.27 0.20 -15.82
C VAL A 112 8.24 0.00 -14.30
N ARG A 113 8.98 -0.96 -13.75
CA ARG A 113 9.07 -1.15 -12.29
C ARG A 113 9.65 0.07 -11.56
N ILE A 114 10.62 0.76 -12.17
CA ILE A 114 11.15 2.01 -11.61
C ILE A 114 10.12 3.13 -11.68
N GLU A 115 9.40 3.26 -12.80
CA GLU A 115 8.31 4.22 -12.94
C GLU A 115 7.25 3.99 -11.85
N LEU A 116 6.77 2.75 -11.68
CA LEU A 116 5.83 2.37 -10.63
C LEU A 116 6.37 2.73 -9.23
N CYS A 117 7.63 2.40 -8.97
CA CYS A 117 8.29 2.70 -7.71
C CYS A 117 8.34 4.21 -7.42
N VAL A 118 8.58 5.04 -8.43
CA VAL A 118 8.63 6.50 -8.26
C VAL A 118 7.23 7.09 -8.13
N VAL A 119 6.36 6.77 -9.09
CA VAL A 119 5.02 7.38 -9.24
C VAL A 119 4.05 6.89 -8.17
N LEU A 120 4.04 5.60 -7.89
CA LEU A 120 3.07 4.98 -6.99
C LEU A 120 3.61 4.70 -5.59
N PHE A 121 4.87 5.03 -5.29
CA PHE A 121 5.41 4.91 -3.93
C PHE A 121 6.17 6.14 -3.45
N PHE A 122 7.25 6.57 -4.11
CA PHE A 122 8.05 7.69 -3.58
C PHE A 122 7.31 9.03 -3.59
N ILE A 123 6.59 9.35 -4.67
CA ILE A 123 5.75 10.56 -4.72
C ILE A 123 4.66 10.50 -3.61
N PRO A 124 3.85 9.42 -3.50
CA PRO A 124 2.92 9.21 -2.38
C PRO A 124 3.54 9.35 -0.98
N LEU A 125 4.74 8.80 -0.77
CA LEU A 125 5.47 8.90 0.50
C LEU A 125 5.85 10.34 0.83
N ILE A 126 6.41 11.07 -0.14
CA ILE A 126 6.81 12.48 0.02
C ILE A 126 5.59 13.35 0.32
N ILE A 127 4.50 13.17 -0.43
CA ILE A 127 3.24 13.89 -0.19
C ILE A 127 2.72 13.58 1.22
N SER A 128 2.71 12.31 1.61
CA SER A 128 2.24 11.89 2.93
C SER A 128 3.07 12.48 4.06
N ALA A 129 4.40 12.45 3.94
CA ALA A 129 5.32 13.04 4.90
C ALA A 129 5.09 14.55 5.01
N PHE A 130 5.03 15.27 3.88
CA PHE A 130 4.74 16.70 3.86
C PHE A 130 3.40 17.03 4.52
N CYS A 131 2.33 16.32 4.16
CA CYS A 131 1.00 16.53 4.71
C CYS A 131 0.97 16.28 6.22
N TYR A 132 1.56 15.20 6.72
CA TYR A 132 1.58 14.92 8.15
C TYR A 132 2.47 15.86 8.95
N LEU A 133 3.62 16.28 8.42
CA LEU A 133 4.48 17.28 9.07
C LEU A 133 3.72 18.59 9.27
N ASN A 134 3.09 19.10 8.21
CA ASN A 134 2.30 20.34 8.29
C ASN A 134 1.04 20.18 9.15
N PHE A 135 0.35 19.04 9.03
CA PHE A 135 -0.81 18.73 9.87
C PHE A 135 -0.45 18.76 11.37
N ILE A 136 0.67 18.12 11.76
CA ILE A 136 1.17 18.12 13.14
C ILE A 136 1.62 19.53 13.55
N HIS A 137 2.32 20.25 12.67
CA HIS A 137 2.77 21.62 12.94
C HIS A 137 1.59 22.55 13.25
N ILE A 138 0.59 22.60 12.36
CA ILE A 138 -0.60 23.44 12.57
C ILE A 138 -1.34 23.02 13.84
N LEU A 139 -1.47 21.71 14.09
CA LEU A 139 -2.09 21.21 15.31
C LEU A 139 -1.36 21.63 16.59
N ASN A 140 -0.03 21.80 16.53
CA ASN A 140 0.76 22.28 17.66
C ASN A 140 0.65 23.80 17.87
N THR A 141 0.39 24.57 16.83
CA THR A 141 0.23 26.03 16.92
C THR A 141 -1.16 26.46 17.38
N LEU A 142 -2.18 25.60 17.22
CA LEU A 142 -3.52 25.93 17.68
C LEU A 142 -3.58 25.97 19.22
N PRO A 143 -4.00 27.09 19.82
CA PRO A 143 -4.17 27.17 21.26
C PRO A 143 -5.29 26.23 21.73
N ASN A 144 -5.10 25.60 22.89
CA ASN A 144 -6.12 24.82 23.60
C ASN A 144 -6.57 23.51 22.93
N ILE A 145 -5.71 22.85 22.14
CA ILE A 145 -5.99 21.51 21.61
C ILE A 145 -5.84 20.45 22.71
N ASN A 146 -6.89 19.63 22.86
CA ASN A 146 -6.89 18.48 23.75
C ASN A 146 -5.73 17.52 23.43
N HIS A 147 -4.91 17.18 24.43
CA HIS A 147 -3.82 16.22 24.35
C HIS A 147 -4.21 14.89 23.68
N LYS A 148 -5.43 14.39 23.91
CA LYS A 148 -5.94 13.17 23.25
C LYS A 148 -6.04 13.32 21.74
N LYS A 149 -6.46 14.49 21.23
CA LYS A 149 -6.53 14.77 19.79
C LYS A 149 -5.13 14.87 19.18
N LYS A 150 -4.18 15.48 19.88
CA LYS A 150 -2.77 15.56 19.47
C LYS A 150 -2.12 14.18 19.39
N HIS A 151 -2.26 13.37 20.45
CA HIS A 151 -1.75 11.99 20.46
C HIS A 151 -2.36 11.16 19.32
N ARG A 152 -3.65 11.34 19.04
CA ARG A 152 -4.34 10.68 17.93
C ARG A 152 -3.78 11.07 16.57
N ALA A 153 -3.54 12.36 16.35
CA ALA A 153 -2.93 12.86 15.12
C ALA A 153 -1.53 12.28 14.89
N ILE A 154 -0.70 12.26 15.93
CA ILE A 154 0.65 11.69 15.89
C ILE A 154 0.58 10.18 15.66
N GLY A 155 -0.28 9.45 16.37
CA GLY A 155 -0.47 8.01 16.18
C GLY A 155 -0.93 7.65 14.77
N LEU A 156 -1.81 8.45 14.17
CA LEU A 156 -2.21 8.28 12.76
C LEU A 156 -1.04 8.49 11.81
N ALA A 157 -0.27 9.57 11.97
CA ALA A 157 0.88 9.87 11.13
C ALA A 157 1.95 8.78 11.23
N LEU A 158 2.31 8.38 12.46
CA LEU A 158 3.26 7.31 12.72
C LEU A 158 2.77 5.98 12.16
N GLY A 159 1.50 5.63 12.36
CA GLY A 159 0.90 4.42 11.81
C GLY A 159 1.01 4.37 10.29
N THR A 160 0.61 5.44 9.60
CA THR A 160 0.72 5.51 8.14
C THR A 160 2.17 5.44 7.66
N LEU A 161 3.09 6.18 8.28
CA LEU A 161 4.52 6.15 7.90
C LEU A 161 5.16 4.78 8.16
N LEU A 162 4.75 4.08 9.23
CA LEU A 162 5.19 2.71 9.50
C LEU A 162 4.74 1.75 8.41
N VAL A 163 3.51 1.87 7.88
CA VAL A 163 3.06 1.06 6.73
C VAL A 163 3.96 1.32 5.52
N PHE A 164 4.21 2.59 5.20
CA PHE A 164 5.12 2.93 4.10
C PHE A 164 6.52 2.31 4.27
N ILE A 165 7.11 2.41 5.46
CA ILE A 165 8.48 1.98 5.72
C ILE A 165 8.60 0.45 5.85
N LEU A 166 7.65 -0.21 6.51
CA LEU A 166 7.75 -1.65 6.80
C LEU A 166 7.12 -2.51 5.69
N CYS A 167 6.01 -2.07 5.12
CA CYS A 167 5.27 -2.88 4.15
C CYS A 167 5.65 -2.57 2.70
N PHE A 168 5.89 -1.29 2.35
CA PHE A 168 6.03 -0.89 0.95
C PHE A 168 7.48 -0.55 0.55
N LEU A 169 8.25 0.11 1.41
CA LEU A 169 9.63 0.51 1.10
C LEU A 169 10.55 -0.67 0.77
N PRO A 170 10.57 -1.79 1.53
CA PRO A 170 11.50 -2.89 1.26
C PRO A 170 11.24 -3.51 -0.11
N TYR A 171 9.96 -3.65 -0.49
CA TYR A 171 9.57 -4.12 -1.81
C TYR A 171 10.00 -3.15 -2.92
N ASN A 172 9.75 -1.85 -2.76
CA ASN A 172 10.14 -0.84 -3.74
C ASN A 172 11.67 -0.73 -3.93
N ILE A 173 12.46 -0.95 -2.88
CA ILE A 173 13.93 -1.04 -2.99
C ILE A 173 14.35 -2.20 -3.91
N THR A 174 13.61 -3.31 -3.96
CA THR A 174 13.94 -4.43 -4.87
C THR A 174 13.89 -4.02 -6.34
N HIS A 175 13.02 -3.07 -6.69
CA HIS A 175 12.95 -2.54 -8.06
C HIS A 175 14.20 -1.75 -8.42
N ILE A 176 14.68 -0.91 -7.50
CA ILE A 176 15.92 -0.14 -7.67
C ILE A 176 17.11 -1.09 -7.81
N VAL A 177 17.25 -2.03 -6.88
CA VAL A 177 18.37 -2.99 -6.90
C VAL A 177 18.31 -3.86 -8.17
N GLY A 178 17.12 -4.29 -8.57
CA GLY A 178 16.93 -5.08 -9.78
C GLY A 178 17.21 -4.31 -11.07
N TYR A 179 16.91 -3.01 -11.09
CA TYR A 179 17.28 -2.14 -12.21
C TYR A 179 18.79 -1.96 -12.32
N ILE A 180 19.48 -1.71 -11.20
CA ILE A 180 20.94 -1.50 -11.15
C ILE A 180 21.69 -2.78 -11.55
N HIS A 181 21.32 -3.92 -10.97
CA HIS A 181 22.04 -5.18 -11.18
C HIS A 181 21.55 -5.96 -12.41
N ARG A 182 20.54 -5.44 -13.13
CA ARG A 182 19.85 -6.10 -14.24
C ARG A 182 19.40 -7.53 -13.90
N LYS A 183 19.08 -7.79 -12.63
CA LYS A 183 18.71 -9.11 -12.10
C LYS A 183 17.73 -8.98 -10.94
N SER A 184 16.72 -9.85 -10.87
CA SER A 184 15.76 -9.84 -9.75
C SER A 184 16.47 -10.26 -8.45
N PRO A 185 16.37 -9.49 -7.35
CA PRO A 185 17.01 -9.87 -6.08
C PRO A 185 16.32 -11.09 -5.46
N LYS A 186 17.10 -12.08 -4.98
CA LYS A 186 16.55 -13.32 -4.36
C LYS A 186 15.66 -13.07 -3.14
N TRP A 187 15.92 -12.00 -2.39
CA TRP A 187 15.16 -11.61 -1.20
C TRP A 187 13.84 -10.88 -1.53
N ARG A 188 13.55 -10.63 -2.81
CA ARG A 188 12.34 -9.94 -3.26
C ARG A 188 11.05 -10.62 -2.81
N ARG A 189 11.00 -11.95 -2.86
CA ARG A 189 9.83 -12.72 -2.40
C ARG A 189 9.54 -12.50 -0.92
N LEU A 190 10.60 -12.47 -0.09
CA LEU A 190 10.46 -12.26 1.35
C LEU A 190 9.88 -10.87 1.66
N VAL A 191 10.39 -9.83 0.99
CA VAL A 191 9.89 -8.47 1.22
C VAL A 191 8.53 -8.20 0.56
N LEU A 192 8.18 -8.95 -0.48
CA LEU A 192 6.84 -8.93 -1.05
C LEU A 192 5.80 -9.41 -0.03
N LEU A 193 6.14 -10.41 0.80
CA LEU A 193 5.27 -10.85 1.90
C LEU A 193 5.07 -9.75 2.95
N LEU A 194 6.08 -8.91 3.22
CA LEU A 194 5.92 -7.77 4.14
C LEU A 194 4.84 -6.79 3.66
N SER A 195 4.65 -6.66 2.35
CA SER A 195 3.60 -5.80 1.79
C SER A 195 2.20 -6.28 2.16
N THR A 196 1.99 -7.58 2.43
CA THR A 196 0.69 -8.11 2.89
C THR A 196 0.30 -7.65 4.28
N PHE A 197 1.28 -7.31 5.12
CA PHE A 197 1.02 -6.82 6.47
C PHE A 197 0.35 -5.44 6.48
N ASN A 198 0.26 -4.73 5.35
CA ASN A 198 -0.46 -3.46 5.27
C ASN A 198 -1.91 -3.59 5.79
N ALA A 199 -2.59 -4.68 5.42
CA ALA A 199 -3.96 -4.94 5.84
C ALA A 199 -4.08 -5.19 7.35
N CYS A 200 -3.04 -5.72 7.99
CA CYS A 200 -2.99 -5.91 9.44
C CYS A 200 -2.73 -4.60 10.20
N LEU A 201 -2.19 -3.59 9.54
CA LEU A 201 -1.87 -2.28 10.12
C LEU A 201 -3.00 -1.27 9.90
N ASP A 202 -3.91 -1.52 8.95
CA ASP A 202 -5.13 -0.73 8.75
C ASP A 202 -5.96 -0.53 10.04
N PRO A 203 -6.20 -1.54 10.90
CA PRO A 203 -6.90 -1.35 12.17
C PRO A 203 -6.24 -0.34 13.10
N ILE A 204 -4.91 -0.23 13.09
CA ILE A 204 -4.16 0.75 13.90
C ILE A 204 -4.44 2.16 13.37
N ILE A 205 -4.38 2.33 12.05
CA ILE A 205 -4.71 3.60 11.38
C ILE A 205 -6.16 3.97 11.65
N PHE A 206 -7.11 3.03 11.52
CA PHE A 206 -8.53 3.27 11.82
C PHE A 206 -8.79 3.60 13.28
N TYR A 207 -8.10 2.94 14.20
CA TYR A 207 -8.17 3.23 15.63
C TYR A 207 -7.75 4.68 15.93
N PHE A 208 -6.68 5.18 15.30
CA PHE A 208 -6.30 6.59 15.42
C PHE A 208 -7.12 7.52 14.50
N SER A 209 -7.85 7.01 13.52
CA SER A 209 -8.64 7.80 12.57
C SER A 209 -10.10 8.02 13.01
N SER A 210 -10.68 7.16 13.86
CA SER A 210 -12.10 7.21 14.28
C SER A 210 -12.30 7.10 15.80
N SER A 211 -13.04 8.04 16.40
CA SER A 211 -13.42 7.98 17.82
C SER A 211 -14.46 6.89 18.11
N ALA A 212 -15.33 6.59 17.14
CA ALA A 212 -16.32 5.53 17.25
C ALA A 212 -15.66 4.14 17.34
N PHE A 213 -14.58 3.92 16.57
CA PHE A 213 -13.84 2.66 16.61
C PHE A 213 -13.17 2.42 17.98
N GLN A 214 -12.68 3.47 18.62
CA GLN A 214 -12.12 3.37 19.97
C GLN A 214 -13.18 3.06 21.05
N GLU A 215 -14.39 3.61 20.94
CA GLU A 215 -15.48 3.25 21.86
C GLU A 215 -15.88 1.78 21.73
N THR A 216 -15.97 1.27 20.50
CA THR A 216 -16.22 -0.15 20.24
C THR A 216 -15.09 -1.02 20.79
N PHE A 217 -13.82 -0.63 20.59
CA PHE A 217 -12.67 -1.38 21.07
C PHE A 217 -12.58 -1.39 22.61
N LYS A 218 -12.87 -0.26 23.26
CA LYS A 218 -12.96 -0.16 24.72
C LYS A 218 -14.09 -1.04 25.27
N LYS A 219 -15.27 -1.02 24.64
CA LYS A 219 -16.39 -1.91 24.99
C LYS A 219 -15.98 -3.38 24.84
N PHE A 220 -15.30 -3.75 23.77
CA PHE A 220 -14.83 -5.12 23.53
C PHE A 220 -13.83 -5.59 24.60
N PHE A 221 -12.81 -4.80 24.92
CA PHE A 221 -11.84 -5.14 25.98
C PHE A 221 -12.47 -5.19 27.37
N PHE A 222 -13.42 -4.28 27.66
CA PHE A 222 -14.16 -4.28 28.92
C PHE A 222 -15.04 -5.54 29.05
N ILE A 223 -15.71 -5.95 27.97
CA ILE A 223 -16.48 -7.20 27.91
C ILE A 223 -15.57 -8.43 28.07
N GLN A 224 -14.38 -8.44 27.46
CA GLN A 224 -13.42 -9.53 27.65
C GLN A 224 -12.86 -9.61 29.08
N GLN A 225 -12.66 -8.47 29.75
CA GLN A 225 -12.29 -8.44 31.17
C GLN A 225 -13.41 -8.95 32.07
N LEU A 226 -14.67 -8.62 31.76
CA LEU A 226 -15.84 -9.14 32.49
C LEU A 226 -16.05 -10.63 32.27
N ARG A 227 -15.71 -11.17 31.09
CA ARG A 227 -15.84 -12.59 30.77
C ARG A 227 -14.72 -13.47 31.35
N ARG A 228 -13.65 -12.84 31.88
CA ARG A 228 -12.53 -13.50 32.57
C ARG A 228 -12.64 -13.47 34.10
N LYS A 229 -13.67 -12.81 34.65
CA LYS A 229 -14.08 -12.92 36.05
C LYS A 229 -15.25 -13.88 36.16
#